data_AF-A0A653EQ79-F1
#
_entry.id   AF-A0A653EQ79-F1
#
_cell.length_a   1.000
_cell.length_b   1.000
_cell.length_c   1.000
_cell.angle_alpha   90.00
_cell.angle_beta   90.00
_cell.angle_gamma   90.00
#
_symmetry.space_group_name_H-M   'P 1'
#
loop_
_entity.id
_entity.type
_entity.pdbx_description
1 polymer ?
#
loop_
_entity_poly.entity_id
_entity_poly.type
_entity_poly.pdbx_seq_one_letter_code
_entity_poly.pdbx_strand_id
1 'polypeptide(L)' 'MVIRGETPHFDYVCDAVTQGLTRVSLDTSTPVGNGVLTTNTEEQALDRAGLSTSAEDKGAQATAAALATALTLRDLRARS' A
#
# COMPACT_ATOMS: atom_id res chain seq x y z
N MET A 1 -4.46 7.89 -3.35
CA MET A 1 -4.72 7.42 -4.73
C MET A 1 -3.96 8.32 -5.67
N VAL A 2 -3.24 7.73 -6.62
CA VAL A 2 -2.57 8.41 -7.72
C VAL A 2 -3.20 7.88 -9.01
N ILE A 3 -3.72 8.78 -9.85
CA ILE A 3 -4.35 8.43 -11.14
C ILE A 3 -3.47 9.00 -12.26
N ARG A 4 -3.24 8.21 -13.31
CA ARG A 4 -2.42 8.62 -14.46
C ARG A 4 -3.05 9.83 -15.16
N GLY A 5 -2.26 10.90 -15.27
CA GLY A 5 -2.56 12.05 -16.11
C GLY A 5 -1.86 11.97 -17.46
N GLU A 6 -1.72 13.10 -18.13
CA GLU A 6 -1.14 13.16 -19.49
C GLU A 6 0.40 13.10 -19.52
N THR A 7 1.05 13.27 -18.36
CA THR A 7 2.52 13.37 -18.28
C THR A 7 3.12 12.16 -17.55
N PRO A 8 4.44 11.90 -17.74
CA PRO A 8 5.15 10.86 -17.00
C PRO A 8 5.22 11.08 -15.47
N HIS A 9 4.69 12.19 -14.95
CA HIS A 9 4.69 12.50 -13.52
C HIS A 9 4.08 11.37 -12.67
N PHE A 10 3.10 10.66 -13.22
CA PHE A 10 2.50 9.48 -12.57
C PHE A 10 3.56 8.45 -12.16
N ASP A 11 4.45 8.08 -13.08
CA ASP A 11 5.42 7.01 -12.84
C ASP A 11 6.44 7.45 -11.76
N TYR A 12 6.92 8.70 -11.82
CA TYR A 12 7.82 9.25 -10.80
C TYR A 12 7.19 9.33 -9.40
N VAL A 13 5.91 9.70 -9.30
CA VAL A 13 5.20 9.74 -8.01
C VAL A 13 5.03 8.33 -7.45
N CYS A 14 4.64 7.37 -8.30
CA CYS A 14 4.46 5.98 -7.87
C CYS A 14 5.78 5.34 -7.41
N ASP A 15 6.87 5.61 -8.13
CA ASP A 15 8.21 5.13 -7.79
C ASP A 15 8.70 5.72 -6.47
N ALA A 16 8.56 7.04 -6.28
CA ALA A 16 8.98 7.72 -5.06
C ALA A 16 8.24 7.20 -3.82
N VAL A 17 6.93 6.98 -3.94
CA VAL A 17 6.11 6.39 -2.86
C VAL A 17 6.59 4.97 -2.55
N THR A 18 6.76 4.13 -3.58
CA THR A 18 7.16 2.73 -3.40
C THR A 18 8.52 2.60 -2.72
N GLN A 19 9.51 3.39 -3.17
CA GLN A 19 10.84 3.41 -2.59
C GLN A 19 10.82 3.97 -1.16
N GLY A 20 10.08 5.06 -0.92
CA GLY A 20 9.98 5.70 0.38
C GLY A 20 9.36 4.78 1.44
N LEU A 21 8.22 4.16 1.14
CA LEU A 21 7.55 3.24 2.07
C LEU A 21 8.42 2.01 2.37
N THR A 22 9.07 1.45 1.34
CA THR A 22 10.00 0.33 1.52
C THR A 22 11.13 0.71 2.47
N ARG A 23 11.78 1.86 2.23
CA ARG A 23 12.87 2.33 3.07
C ARG A 23 12.43 2.58 4.51
N VAL A 24 11.31 3.28 4.72
CA VAL A 24 10.78 3.55 6.07
C VAL A 24 10.50 2.25 6.82
N SER A 25 9.97 1.22 6.15
CA SER A 25 9.69 -0.07 6.79
C SER A 25 10.95 -0.76 7.33
N LEU A 26 12.07 -0.63 6.60
CA LEU A 26 13.37 -1.18 6.98
C LEU A 26 14.03 -0.34 8.08
N ASP A 27 14.10 0.98 7.87
CA ASP A 27 14.76 1.92 8.79
C ASP A 27 14.11 1.89 10.18
N THR A 28 12.78 1.74 10.24
CA THR A 28 12.02 1.66 11.50
C THR A 28 11.80 0.24 12.01
N SER A 29 12.20 -0.78 11.24
CA SER A 29 11.91 -2.19 11.52
C SER A 29 10.44 -2.44 11.87
N THR A 30 9.54 -1.72 11.20
CA THR A 30 8.09 -1.71 11.43
C THR A 30 7.37 -1.94 10.11
N PRO A 31 6.41 -2.88 10.02
CA PRO A 31 5.69 -3.16 8.79
C PRO A 31 4.90 -1.95 8.28
N VAL A 32 5.02 -1.67 6.98
CA VAL A 32 4.25 -0.62 6.30
C VAL A 32 3.42 -1.28 5.20
N GLY A 33 2.09 -1.37 5.40
CA GLY A 33 1.17 -1.88 4.40
C GLY A 33 0.94 -0.84 3.30
N ASN A 34 1.28 -1.16 2.05
CA ASN A 34 1.06 -0.24 0.94
C ASN A 34 -0.37 -0.37 0.39
N GLY A 35 -1.25 0.55 0.80
CA GLY A 35 -2.59 0.73 0.25
C GLY A 35 -2.71 1.87 -0.77
N VAL A 36 -1.60 2.40 -1.27
CA VAL A 36 -1.63 3.51 -2.23
C VAL A 36 -2.06 2.99 -3.60
N LEU A 37 -3.30 3.28 -3.98
CA LEU A 37 -3.81 2.96 -5.31
C LEU A 37 -3.07 3.75 -6.39
N THR A 38 -2.46 3.04 -7.34
CA THR A 38 -1.78 3.58 -8.53
C THR A 38 -2.52 3.05 -9.77
N THR A 39 -3.33 3.90 -10.39
CA THR A 39 -4.33 3.47 -11.39
C THR A 39 -4.32 4.35 -12.63
N ASN A 40 -4.84 3.85 -13.76
CA ASN A 40 -4.90 4.63 -14.99
C ASN A 40 -6.17 5.48 -15.10
N THR A 41 -7.26 5.07 -14.45
CA THR A 41 -8.55 5.78 -14.46
C THR A 41 -9.13 5.88 -13.06
N GLU A 42 -10.00 6.86 -12.85
CA GLU A 42 -10.72 7.03 -11.58
C GLU A 42 -11.61 5.82 -11.27
N GLU A 43 -12.28 5.27 -12.29
CA GLU A 43 -13.12 4.08 -12.14
C GLU A 43 -12.34 2.89 -11.59
N GLN A 44 -11.11 2.65 -12.07
CA GLN A 44 -10.25 1.58 -11.54
C GLN A 44 -9.89 1.78 -10.08
N ALA A 45 -9.77 3.02 -9.64
CA ALA A 45 -9.46 3.32 -8.25
C ALA A 45 -10.68 3.15 -7.36
N LEU A 46 -11.84 3.62 -7.81
CA LEU A 46 -13.11 3.40 -7.12
C LEU A 46 -13.42 1.92 -6.98
N ASP A 47 -13.18 1.11 -8.01
CA ASP A 47 -13.37 -0.34 -7.99
C ASP A 47 -12.46 -1.08 -6.97
N ARG A 48 -11.42 -0.40 -6.46
CA ARG A 48 -10.44 -0.95 -5.50
C ARG A 48 -10.48 -0.29 -4.12
N ALA A 49 -11.41 0.64 -3.92
CA ALA A 49 -11.49 1.48 -2.72
C ALA A 49 -12.39 0.90 -1.62
N GLY A 50 -12.97 -0.29 -1.79
CA GLY A 50 -13.85 -0.90 -0.79
C GLY A 50 -15.22 -0.21 -0.63
N LEU A 51 -15.70 0.49 -1.66
CA LEU A 51 -17.08 0.97 -1.72
C LEU A 51 -18.05 -0.21 -1.85
N SER A 52 -19.33 0.03 -1.58
CA SER A 52 -20.38 -1.00 -1.69
C SER A 52 -20.46 -1.66 -3.08
N THR A 53 -20.00 -0.98 -4.12
CA THR A 53 -19.96 -1.45 -5.51
C THR A 53 -18.56 -1.84 -5.99
N SER A 54 -17.53 -1.68 -5.15
CA SER A 54 -16.16 -2.01 -5.50
C SER A 54 -15.95 -3.51 -5.52
N ALA A 55 -15.23 -4.03 -6.50
CA ALA A 55 -14.83 -5.43 -6.53
C ALA A 55 -13.81 -5.77 -5.42
N GLU A 56 -12.97 -4.81 -5.04
CA GLU A 56 -11.92 -5.01 -4.04
C GLU A 56 -11.84 -3.87 -3.02
N ASP A 57 -11.31 -4.19 -1.83
CA ASP A 57 -10.87 -3.22 -0.84
C ASP A 57 -9.36 -3.37 -0.59
N LYS A 58 -8.56 -2.56 -1.28
CA LYS A 58 -7.10 -2.55 -1.10
C LYS A 58 -6.67 -1.93 0.22
N GLY A 59 -7.52 -1.08 0.83
CA GLY A 59 -7.27 -0.53 2.15
C GLY A 59 -7.30 -1.64 3.21
N ALA A 60 -8.37 -2.42 3.23
CA ALA A 60 -8.49 -3.58 4.12
C ALA A 60 -7.36 -4.60 3.90
N GLN A 61 -7.01 -4.89 2.64
CA GLN A 61 -5.89 -5.79 2.32
C GLN A 61 -4.55 -5.26 2.87
N ALA A 62 -4.27 -3.96 2.70
CA ALA A 62 -3.05 -3.35 3.21
C ALA A 62 -2.98 -3.37 4.75
N THR A 63 -4.10 -3.07 5.42
CA THR A 63 -4.19 -3.16 6.89
C THR A 63 -3.98 -4.58 7.38
N ALA A 64 -4.62 -5.56 6.75
CA ALA A 64 -4.46 -6.98 7.10
C ALA A 64 -3.01 -7.43 6.95
N ALA A 65 -2.35 -7.05 5.85
CA ALA A 65 -0.95 -7.36 5.61
C ALA A 65 -0.02 -6.75 6.68
N ALA A 66 -0.22 -5.47 7.01
CA ALA A 66 0.58 -4.80 8.04
C ALA A 66 0.42 -5.46 9.41
N LEU A 67 -0.82 -5.76 9.81
CA LEU A 67 -1.11 -6.38 11.11
C LEU A 67 -0.56 -7.81 11.20
N ALA A 68 -0.79 -8.64 10.18
CA ALA A 68 -0.26 -10.00 10.15
C ALA A 68 1.27 -10.03 10.24
N THR A 69 1.93 -9.11 9.53
CA THR A 69 3.39 -8.98 9.56
C THR A 69 3.86 -8.52 10.95
N ALA A 70 3.17 -7.56 11.57
CA ALA A 70 3.52 -7.06 12.90
C ALA A 70 3.42 -8.15 13.97
N LEU A 71 2.34 -8.95 13.93
CA LEU A 71 2.17 -10.11 14.82
C LEU A 71 3.28 -11.14 14.60
N THR A 72 3.60 -11.45 13.34
CA THR A 72 4.68 -12.39 13.00
C THR A 72 6.04 -11.92 13.52
N LEU A 73 6.36 -10.64 13.34
CA LEU A 73 7.61 -10.05 13.84
C LEU A 73 7.67 -10.04 15.37
N ARG A 74 6.55 -9.73 16.05
CA ARG A 74 6.47 -9.79 17.51
C ARG A 74 6.79 -11.20 18.00
N ASP A 75 6.20 -12.21 17.37
CA ASP A 75 6.39 -13.61 17.76
C ASP A 75 7.83 -14.08 17.50
N LEU A 76 8.47 -13.62 16.41
CA LEU A 76 9.89 -13.91 16.14
C LEU A 76 10.82 -13.25 17.17
N ARG A 77 10.57 -11.99 17.53
CA ARG A 77 11.34 -11.25 18.54
C ARG A 77 11.21 -11.82 19.95
N ALA A 78 10.07 -12.43 20.28
CA ALA A 78 9.88 -13.10 21.57
C ALA A 78 10.62 -14.44 21.66
N ARG A 79 11.04 -15.01 20.53
CA ARG A 79 11.77 -16.29 20.45
C ARG A 79 13.29 -16.13 20.37
N SER A 80 13.79 -14.91 20.13
CA SER A 80 15.21 -14.55 20.14
C SER A 80 15.64 -14.08 21.52
#